data_AF-A0A2P2MJV3-F1
#
_entry.id   AF-A0A2P2MJV3-F1
#
_cell.length_a   1.000
_cell.length_b   1.000
_cell.length_c   1.000
_cell.angle_alpha   90.00
_cell.angle_beta   90.00
_cell.angle_gamma   90.00
#
_symmetry.space_group_name_H-M   'P 1'
#
loop_
_entity.id
_entity.type
_entity.pdbx_description
1 polymer ?
#
loop_
_entity_poly.entity_id
_entity_poly.type
_entity_poly.pdbx_seq_one_letter_code
_entity_poly.pdbx_strand_id
1 'polypeptide(L)'
;MALPSPSTSGRLLLLLKSISEVTRDSSSKKARKKSSYNVGSLVQAEITEVKPLEMRLKFGIGFRGRIHITEINDFALENPFGSFKIGQTISARIVAKPAQSDNKKSQMWELSIRPKILADSGEQGDEKLQFYVGQRVTGYVYKVDSEWAWLAVSRHAKAQLFISDSSCEPLELQEFQKHFYVGKAVIGYVLSYRKDKTLLRLVLHPPRAPIGRYGSEVMIDNNKQDIVPNDIDIAHICEEDIVGGRISKIYPGVGGLLVKIGPTIYGRVHFTEIHDMWVPDPLSQYSEGEFVKCKILEISRSVRGNYQIDLSLRLSLDGMLNQNSVDLSDDV
;
A
#
# COMPACT_ATOMS: atom_id res chain seq x y z
N MET A 1 -32.10 -22.80 48.99
CA MET A 1 -31.27 -22.35 50.12
C MET A 1 -31.42 -23.36 51.24
N ALA A 2 -30.36 -24.07 51.61
CA ALA A 2 -30.38 -25.05 52.69
C ALA A 2 -29.58 -24.50 53.88
N LEU A 3 -30.18 -24.51 55.06
CA LEU A 3 -29.58 -24.06 56.32
C LEU A 3 -28.53 -25.07 56.82
N PRO A 4 -27.47 -24.62 57.52
CA PRO A 4 -26.39 -25.50 57.96
C PRO A 4 -26.75 -26.29 59.23
N SER A 5 -26.36 -27.57 59.25
CA SER A 5 -26.42 -28.46 60.42
C SER A 5 -25.22 -28.24 61.38
N PRO A 6 -25.37 -28.47 62.70
CA PRO A 6 -24.39 -28.10 63.72
C PRO A 6 -23.14 -29.01 63.80
N SER A 7 -22.92 -29.90 62.83
CA SER A 7 -21.83 -30.88 62.84
C SER A 7 -20.51 -30.39 62.24
N THR A 8 -20.46 -29.17 61.69
CA THR A 8 -19.23 -28.60 61.13
C THR A 8 -18.72 -27.52 62.09
N SER A 9 -17.80 -27.91 62.97
CA SER A 9 -17.12 -27.03 63.93
C SER A 9 -16.24 -26.01 63.19
N GLY A 10 -16.86 -24.99 62.61
CA GLY A 10 -16.21 -23.75 62.13
C GLY A 10 -15.19 -23.87 61.00
N ARG A 11 -15.08 -24.99 60.28
CA ARG A 11 -14.10 -25.13 59.19
C ARG A 11 -14.71 -24.81 57.83
N LEU A 12 -14.29 -23.70 57.25
CA LEU A 12 -14.54 -23.31 55.87
C LEU A 12 -13.70 -24.19 54.94
N LEU A 13 -14.33 -25.07 54.15
CA LEU A 13 -13.63 -25.81 53.08
C LEU A 13 -13.58 -24.93 51.82
N LEU A 14 -12.45 -24.27 51.61
CA LEU A 14 -12.12 -23.59 50.35
C LEU A 14 -11.80 -24.63 49.28
N LEU A 15 -12.71 -24.80 48.31
CA LEU A 15 -12.47 -25.59 47.11
C LEU A 15 -11.56 -24.80 46.16
N LEU A 16 -10.25 -25.01 46.27
CA LEU A 16 -9.26 -24.51 45.31
C LEU A 16 -9.31 -25.36 44.03
N LYS A 17 -9.72 -24.75 42.92
CA LYS A 17 -9.52 -25.31 41.56
C LYS A 17 -8.05 -25.14 41.19
N SER A 18 -7.26 -26.17 41.41
CA SER A 18 -5.84 -26.18 41.04
C SER A 18 -5.63 -26.42 39.55
N ILE A 19 -4.80 -25.54 39.03
CA ILE A 19 -4.03 -25.50 37.79
C ILE A 19 -3.60 -26.89 37.29
N SER A 20 -3.71 -27.05 35.97
CA SER A 20 -3.31 -28.21 35.18
C SER A 20 -1.83 -28.54 35.33
N GLU A 21 -1.53 -29.71 35.88
CA GLU A 21 -0.24 -30.37 35.78
C GLU A 21 -0.30 -31.55 34.80
N VAL A 22 0.80 -31.68 34.09
CA VAL A 22 1.08 -32.62 33.01
C VAL A 22 1.23 -34.02 33.58
N THR A 23 0.35 -34.94 33.19
CA THR A 23 0.57 -36.38 33.34
C THR A 23 0.83 -37.02 31.98
N ARG A 24 2.07 -37.52 31.84
CA ARG A 24 2.40 -38.58 30.91
C ARG A 24 1.72 -39.83 31.46
N ASP A 25 0.77 -40.39 30.73
CA ASP A 25 0.50 -41.82 30.82
C ASP A 25 -0.04 -42.40 29.53
N SER A 26 0.43 -43.63 29.34
CA SER A 26 0.39 -44.45 28.14
C SER A 26 -0.96 -45.12 27.91
N SER A 27 -1.19 -45.52 26.65
CA SER A 27 -2.17 -46.53 26.25
C SER A 27 -3.63 -46.27 26.64
N SER A 28 -4.27 -45.40 25.86
CA SER A 28 -5.61 -45.71 25.37
C SER A 28 -5.67 -45.26 23.91
N LYS A 29 -6.30 -46.09 23.07
CA LYS A 29 -6.56 -45.83 21.65
C LYS A 29 -7.38 -44.53 21.54
N LYS A 30 -6.70 -43.39 21.58
CA LYS A 30 -7.28 -42.08 21.28
C LYS A 30 -7.79 -42.21 19.85
N ALA A 31 -9.12 -42.31 19.73
CA ALA A 31 -9.81 -41.90 18.53
C ALA A 31 -9.16 -40.57 18.13
N ARG A 32 -8.34 -40.61 17.08
CA ARG A 32 -7.80 -39.42 16.45
C ARG A 32 -9.04 -38.62 16.09
N LYS A 33 -9.38 -37.59 16.90
CA LYS A 33 -10.24 -36.52 16.44
C LYS A 33 -9.58 -36.05 15.15
N LYS A 34 -10.08 -36.53 14.01
CA LYS A 34 -9.83 -35.91 12.72
C LYS A 34 -10.47 -34.54 12.87
N SER A 35 -9.72 -33.59 13.41
CA SER A 35 -10.06 -32.18 13.27
C SER A 35 -10.11 -31.95 11.78
N SER A 36 -11.30 -31.96 11.19
CA SER A 36 -11.47 -31.60 9.79
C SER A 36 -11.01 -30.16 9.66
N TYR A 37 -9.85 -29.96 9.05
CA TYR A 37 -9.33 -28.63 8.76
C TYR A 37 -10.26 -27.97 7.75
N ASN A 38 -11.11 -27.09 8.26
CA ASN A 38 -12.03 -26.28 7.47
C ASN A 38 -11.62 -24.81 7.56
N VAL A 39 -12.12 -23.99 6.64
CA VAL A 39 -12.02 -22.53 6.79
C VAL A 39 -12.63 -22.14 8.14
N GLY A 40 -12.00 -21.20 8.84
CA GLY A 40 -12.35 -20.80 10.21
C GLY A 40 -11.64 -21.61 11.31
N SER A 41 -11.01 -22.76 11.00
CA SER A 41 -10.36 -23.58 12.04
C SER A 41 -9.09 -22.93 12.58
N LEU A 42 -8.91 -22.95 13.90
CA LEU A 42 -7.65 -22.59 14.56
C LEU A 42 -6.66 -23.77 14.51
N VAL A 43 -5.43 -23.47 14.09
CA VAL A 43 -4.35 -24.45 13.94
C VAL A 43 -3.06 -23.93 14.58
N GLN A 44 -2.31 -24.84 15.18
CA GLN A 44 -0.94 -24.58 15.61
C GLN A 44 -0.01 -24.87 14.44
N ALA A 45 0.73 -23.85 14.00
CA ALA A 45 1.56 -23.90 12.81
C ALA A 45 3.00 -23.47 13.14
N GLU A 46 3.98 -24.26 12.69
CA GLU A 46 5.40 -23.97 12.87
C GLU A 46 5.93 -23.21 11.65
N ILE A 47 6.62 -22.08 11.88
CA ILE A 47 7.20 -21.25 10.83
C ILE A 47 8.36 -21.99 10.17
N THR A 48 8.30 -22.16 8.85
CA THR A 48 9.36 -22.82 8.07
C THR A 48 10.21 -21.83 7.29
N GLU A 49 9.63 -20.74 6.81
CA GLU A 49 10.31 -19.73 5.99
C GLU A 49 9.63 -18.37 6.19
N VAL A 50 10.41 -17.31 6.32
CA VAL A 50 9.92 -15.93 6.37
C VAL A 50 10.44 -15.19 5.14
N LYS A 51 9.53 -14.73 4.28
CA LYS A 51 9.81 -13.88 3.12
C LYS A 51 9.22 -12.49 3.34
N PRO A 52 9.63 -11.48 2.56
CA PRO A 52 9.10 -10.12 2.70
C PRO A 52 7.57 -9.99 2.66
N LEU A 53 6.89 -10.77 1.82
CA LEU A 53 5.43 -10.72 1.64
C LEU A 53 4.67 -11.87 2.27
N GLU A 54 5.37 -12.96 2.57
CA GLU A 54 4.74 -14.20 2.97
C GLU A 54 5.57 -14.94 4.01
N MET A 55 4.89 -15.48 5.01
CA MET A 55 5.46 -16.43 5.95
C MET A 55 4.88 -17.80 5.66
N ARG A 56 5.75 -18.78 5.45
CA ARG A 56 5.35 -20.16 5.21
C ARG A 56 5.42 -20.93 6.49
N LEU A 57 4.38 -21.75 6.71
CA LEU A 57 4.25 -22.55 7.91
C LEU A 57 3.89 -23.99 7.54
N LYS A 58 4.15 -24.90 8.47
CA LYS A 58 3.66 -26.28 8.42
C LYS A 58 2.74 -26.52 9.61
N PHE A 59 1.65 -27.23 9.39
CA PHE A 59 0.71 -27.60 10.45
C PHE A 59 0.12 -28.98 10.18
N GLY A 60 -0.35 -29.66 11.23
CA GLY A 60 -0.88 -31.01 11.10
C GLY A 60 0.09 -31.99 10.42
N ILE A 61 -0.45 -32.99 9.72
CA ILE A 61 0.33 -34.02 9.03
C ILE A 61 0.40 -33.66 7.54
N GLY A 62 1.50 -33.04 7.13
CA GLY A 62 1.79 -32.75 5.72
C GLY A 62 1.13 -31.51 5.12
N PHE A 63 0.39 -30.71 5.91
CA PHE A 63 -0.19 -29.47 5.42
C PHE A 63 0.81 -28.32 5.47
N ARG A 64 0.78 -27.50 4.42
CA ARG A 64 1.57 -26.27 4.30
C ARG A 64 0.63 -25.08 4.27
N GLY A 65 0.96 -24.06 5.03
CA GLY A 65 0.23 -22.82 5.13
C GLY A 65 1.08 -21.63 4.69
N ARG A 66 0.41 -20.56 4.29
CA ARG A 66 0.97 -19.27 3.93
C ARG A 66 0.21 -18.19 4.69
N ILE A 67 0.93 -17.28 5.33
CA ILE A 67 0.39 -16.05 5.89
C ILE A 67 0.93 -14.90 5.06
N HIS A 68 0.03 -14.12 4.48
CA HIS A 68 0.39 -12.90 3.77
C HIS A 68 0.69 -11.77 4.75
N ILE A 69 1.56 -10.81 4.37
CA ILE A 69 1.95 -9.68 5.23
C ILE A 69 0.75 -8.87 5.79
N THR A 70 -0.33 -8.80 5.02
CA THR A 70 -1.57 -8.09 5.41
C THR A 70 -2.43 -8.86 6.41
N GLU A 71 -2.11 -10.13 6.68
CA GLU A 71 -2.87 -11.03 7.56
C GLU A 71 -2.22 -11.20 8.94
N ILE A 72 -1.32 -10.29 9.31
CA ILE A 72 -0.60 -10.34 10.59
C ILE A 72 -1.28 -9.51 11.67
N ASN A 73 -1.60 -8.26 11.34
CA ASN A 73 -2.13 -7.30 12.28
C ASN A 73 -3.34 -6.58 11.68
N ASP A 74 -4.23 -6.09 12.54
CA ASP A 74 -5.40 -5.32 12.12
C ASP A 74 -5.07 -3.86 11.80
N PHE A 75 -3.89 -3.40 12.21
CA PHE A 75 -3.38 -2.06 12.00
C PHE A 75 -2.06 -2.09 11.22
N ALA A 76 -1.76 -0.99 10.55
CA ALA A 76 -0.50 -0.79 9.84
C ALA A 76 0.67 -0.81 10.84
N LEU A 77 1.55 -1.82 10.74
CA LEU A 77 2.75 -1.93 11.57
C LEU A 77 3.97 -2.10 10.68
N GLU A 78 5.00 -1.29 10.88
CA GLU A 78 6.24 -1.44 10.11
C GLU A 78 6.90 -2.80 10.38
N ASN A 79 7.35 -3.46 9.31
CA ASN A 79 8.05 -4.74 9.37
C ASN A 79 7.31 -5.80 10.22
N PRO A 80 6.07 -6.16 9.86
CA PRO A 80 5.22 -7.00 10.71
C PRO A 80 5.76 -8.43 10.87
N PHE A 81 6.66 -8.89 10.00
CA PHE A 81 7.36 -10.18 10.14
C PHE A 81 8.59 -10.13 11.08
N GLY A 82 9.05 -8.95 11.49
CA GLY A 82 10.32 -8.79 12.21
C GLY A 82 10.38 -9.44 13.59
N SER A 83 9.21 -9.68 14.21
CA SER A 83 9.11 -10.35 15.52
C SER A 83 9.09 -11.88 15.45
N PHE A 84 8.95 -12.46 14.25
CA PHE A 84 8.76 -13.90 14.06
C PHE A 84 10.07 -14.60 13.71
N LYS A 85 10.29 -15.77 14.31
CA LYS A 85 11.50 -16.58 14.08
C LYS A 85 11.16 -17.90 13.40
N ILE A 86 12.07 -18.38 12.56
CA ILE A 86 11.96 -19.72 11.95
C ILE A 86 11.97 -20.79 13.07
N GLY A 87 11.08 -21.76 12.98
CA GLY A 87 10.88 -22.81 13.98
C GLY A 87 9.93 -22.44 15.13
N GLN A 88 9.48 -21.18 15.24
CA GLN A 88 8.48 -20.78 16.22
C GLN A 88 7.10 -21.33 15.83
N THR A 89 6.37 -21.86 16.81
CA THR A 89 4.98 -22.29 16.65
C THR A 89 4.03 -21.16 17.01
N ILE A 90 3.09 -20.84 16.12
CA ILE A 90 2.07 -19.81 16.31
C ILE A 90 0.67 -20.37 16.10
N SER A 91 -0.30 -19.78 16.76
CA SER A 91 -1.73 -20.08 16.54
C SER A 91 -2.25 -19.23 15.39
N ALA A 92 -2.68 -19.87 14.32
CA ALA A 92 -3.23 -19.21 13.13
C ALA A 92 -4.60 -19.77 12.78
N ARG A 93 -5.42 -18.98 12.08
CA ARG A 93 -6.71 -19.41 11.57
C ARG A 93 -6.64 -19.67 10.07
N ILE A 94 -7.29 -20.74 9.62
CA ILE A 94 -7.46 -21.02 8.19
C ILE A 94 -8.47 -20.04 7.60
N VAL A 95 -8.05 -19.21 6.65
CA VAL A 95 -8.92 -18.24 5.96
C VAL A 95 -9.31 -18.68 4.56
N ALA A 96 -8.48 -19.46 3.87
CA ALA A 96 -8.88 -20.06 2.60
C ALA A 96 -8.21 -21.41 2.38
N LYS A 97 -8.93 -22.27 1.64
CA LYS A 97 -8.38 -23.52 1.11
C LYS A 97 -7.40 -23.21 -0.02
N PRO A 98 -6.42 -24.10 -0.28
CA PRO A 98 -5.55 -23.96 -1.44
C PRO A 98 -6.36 -23.83 -2.72
N ALA A 99 -5.98 -22.89 -3.58
CA ALA A 99 -6.55 -22.79 -4.92
C ALA A 99 -6.36 -24.13 -5.64
N GLN A 100 -7.42 -24.65 -6.25
CA GLN A 100 -7.33 -25.83 -7.10
C GLN A 100 -6.54 -25.46 -8.36
N SER A 101 -5.24 -25.69 -8.32
CA SER A 101 -4.37 -25.64 -9.50
C SER A 101 -3.87 -27.04 -9.80
N ASP A 102 -3.75 -27.38 -11.08
CA ASP A 102 -3.27 -28.69 -11.56
C ASP A 102 -1.84 -29.04 -11.06
N ASN A 103 -1.11 -28.04 -10.57
CA ASN A 103 0.20 -28.23 -9.96
C ASN A 103 0.09 -28.67 -8.49
N LYS A 104 0.19 -29.99 -8.25
CA LYS A 104 0.29 -30.64 -6.92
C LYS A 104 1.31 -30.02 -5.95
N LYS A 105 2.25 -29.18 -6.42
CA LYS A 105 3.29 -28.53 -5.60
C LYS A 105 2.82 -27.28 -4.85
N SER A 106 1.66 -26.69 -5.18
CA SER A 106 1.19 -25.42 -4.58
C SER A 106 -0.15 -25.54 -3.84
N GLN A 107 -0.40 -26.65 -3.16
CA GLN A 107 -1.51 -26.74 -2.20
C GLN A 107 -1.14 -26.06 -0.88
N MET A 108 -1.03 -24.73 -0.90
CA MET A 108 -0.81 -23.94 0.31
C MET A 108 -2.16 -23.42 0.83
N TRP A 109 -2.43 -23.68 2.10
CA TRP A 109 -3.57 -23.11 2.80
C TRP A 109 -3.27 -21.65 3.13
N GLU A 110 -4.24 -20.76 2.96
CA GLU A 110 -4.09 -19.37 3.40
C GLU A 110 -4.49 -19.30 4.87
N LEU A 111 -3.58 -18.75 5.68
CA LEU A 111 -3.70 -18.60 7.12
C LEU A 111 -3.68 -17.12 7.49
N SER A 112 -4.29 -16.77 8.62
CA SER A 112 -4.25 -15.42 9.21
C SER A 112 -4.01 -15.48 10.71
N ILE A 113 -3.27 -14.49 11.21
CA ILE A 113 -2.99 -14.29 12.64
C ILE A 113 -3.50 -12.94 13.14
N ARG A 114 -4.32 -12.24 12.33
CA ARG A 114 -4.95 -10.99 12.76
C ARG A 114 -5.74 -11.21 14.05
N PRO A 115 -5.53 -10.38 15.09
CA PRO A 115 -6.24 -10.50 16.36
C PRO A 115 -7.77 -10.57 16.20
N LYS A 116 -8.38 -9.75 15.34
CA LYS A 116 -9.82 -9.80 15.05
C LYS A 116 -10.25 -11.15 14.49
N ILE A 117 -9.50 -11.70 13.53
CA ILE A 117 -9.80 -13.01 12.93
C ILE A 117 -9.60 -14.13 13.93
N LEU A 118 -8.60 -14.05 14.80
CA LEU A 118 -8.38 -15.05 15.84
C LEU A 118 -9.48 -15.05 16.92
N ALA A 119 -10.07 -13.88 17.20
CA ALA A 119 -11.12 -13.70 18.21
C ALA A 119 -12.53 -13.99 17.70
N ASP A 120 -12.82 -13.70 16.43
CA ASP A 120 -14.11 -14.00 15.82
C ASP A 120 -14.34 -15.54 15.77
N SER A 121 -15.52 -16.05 15.48
CA SER A 121 -15.76 -17.49 15.25
C SER A 121 -16.46 -17.76 13.92
N GLY A 122 -16.73 -16.71 13.14
CA GLY A 122 -17.35 -16.80 11.82
C GLY A 122 -16.43 -17.33 10.72
N GLU A 123 -17.04 -17.99 9.74
CA GLU A 123 -16.41 -18.32 8.46
C GLU A 123 -16.26 -17.02 7.63
N GLN A 124 -15.17 -16.28 7.81
CA GLN A 124 -14.82 -15.22 6.86
C GLN A 124 -14.26 -15.88 5.60
N GLY A 125 -15.16 -16.11 4.64
CA GLY A 125 -14.82 -16.50 3.28
C GLY A 125 -14.02 -15.41 2.56
N ASP A 126 -13.49 -15.74 1.39
CA ASP A 126 -12.68 -14.87 0.55
C ASP A 126 -13.50 -13.64 0.10
N GLU A 127 -13.57 -12.62 0.95
CA GLU A 127 -14.25 -11.36 0.62
C GLU A 127 -13.58 -10.77 -0.62
N LYS A 128 -14.33 -10.72 -1.72
CA LYS A 128 -13.92 -9.98 -2.91
C LYS A 128 -13.86 -8.51 -2.53
N LEU A 129 -12.66 -8.07 -2.12
CA LEU A 129 -12.38 -6.67 -1.85
C LEU A 129 -12.61 -5.87 -3.14
N GLN A 130 -13.67 -5.07 -3.14
CA GLN A 130 -13.91 -4.08 -4.18
C GLN A 130 -13.22 -2.79 -3.77
N PHE A 131 -12.43 -2.23 -4.68
CA PHE A 131 -11.77 -0.95 -4.49
C PHE A 131 -12.45 0.11 -5.38
N TYR A 132 -12.55 1.33 -4.87
CA TYR A 132 -13.05 2.50 -5.61
C TYR A 132 -12.01 3.62 -5.60
N VAL A 133 -12.07 4.50 -6.60
CA VAL A 133 -11.16 5.66 -6.72
C VAL A 133 -11.40 6.63 -5.57
N GLY A 134 -10.32 7.16 -4.99
CA GLY A 134 -10.33 7.99 -3.79
C GLY A 134 -10.38 7.21 -2.47
N GLN A 135 -10.54 5.88 -2.50
CA GLN A 135 -10.51 5.08 -1.28
C GLN A 135 -9.12 5.12 -0.64
N ARG A 136 -9.07 5.40 0.68
CA ARG A 136 -7.86 5.28 1.48
C ARG A 136 -7.56 3.80 1.76
N VAL A 137 -6.39 3.34 1.36
CA VAL A 137 -5.92 1.97 1.58
C VAL A 137 -4.53 1.98 2.22
N THR A 138 -4.21 0.91 2.93
CA THR A 138 -2.87 0.67 3.48
C THR A 138 -2.23 -0.49 2.72
N GLY A 139 -0.98 -0.34 2.32
CA GLY A 139 -0.20 -1.40 1.70
C GLY A 139 1.20 -1.50 2.27
N TYR A 140 1.81 -2.68 2.11
CA TYR A 140 3.19 -2.92 2.52
C TYR A 140 4.11 -2.97 1.32
N VAL A 141 5.18 -2.18 1.34
CA VAL A 141 6.18 -2.15 0.27
C VAL A 141 6.89 -3.49 0.21
N TYR A 142 6.99 -4.10 -0.97
CA TYR A 142 7.69 -5.38 -1.15
C TYR A 142 8.79 -5.36 -2.20
N LYS A 143 8.75 -4.36 -3.07
CA LYS A 143 9.73 -4.15 -4.12
C LYS A 143 9.79 -2.66 -4.42
N VAL A 144 10.98 -2.13 -4.55
CA VAL A 144 11.19 -0.75 -5.00
C VAL A 144 12.13 -0.81 -6.19
N ASP A 145 11.65 -0.29 -7.31
CA ASP A 145 12.39 -0.10 -8.55
C ASP A 145 12.86 1.36 -8.65
N SER A 146 13.47 1.76 -9.77
CA SER A 146 13.94 3.13 -9.98
C SER A 146 12.82 4.18 -10.02
N GLU A 147 11.63 3.80 -10.48
CA GLU A 147 10.50 4.74 -10.66
C GLU A 147 9.22 4.32 -9.90
N TRP A 148 9.23 3.11 -9.31
CA TRP A 148 8.01 2.50 -8.75
C TRP A 148 8.28 1.87 -7.39
N ALA A 149 7.42 2.16 -6.43
CA ALA A 149 7.27 1.33 -5.23
C ALA A 149 6.07 0.40 -5.42
N TRP A 150 6.28 -0.89 -5.20
CA TRP A 150 5.25 -1.91 -5.28
C TRP A 150 4.79 -2.29 -3.89
N LEU A 151 3.47 -2.26 -3.69
CA LEU A 151 2.85 -2.50 -2.41
C LEU A 151 1.87 -3.66 -2.48
N ALA A 152 1.71 -4.37 -1.37
CA ALA A 152 0.67 -5.39 -1.20
C ALA A 152 -0.42 -4.84 -0.28
N VAL A 153 -1.63 -4.68 -0.83
CA VAL A 153 -2.79 -4.10 -0.12
C VAL A 153 -3.66 -5.20 0.48
N SER A 154 -3.79 -6.32 -0.22
CA SER A 154 -4.46 -7.51 0.28
C SER A 154 -3.80 -8.79 -0.26
N ARG A 155 -4.33 -9.96 0.12
CA ARG A 155 -3.86 -11.27 -0.40
C ARG A 155 -3.89 -11.36 -1.92
N HIS A 156 -4.85 -10.66 -2.55
CA HIS A 156 -5.11 -10.75 -3.98
C HIS A 156 -4.90 -9.43 -4.72
N ALA A 157 -4.73 -8.31 -4.01
CA ALA A 157 -4.59 -6.98 -4.61
C ALA A 157 -3.20 -6.39 -4.36
N LYS A 158 -2.58 -5.95 -5.45
CA LYS A 158 -1.30 -5.25 -5.44
C LYS A 158 -1.52 -3.78 -5.78
N ALA A 159 -0.58 -2.95 -5.37
CA ALA A 159 -0.56 -1.53 -5.66
C ALA A 159 0.81 -1.11 -6.20
N GLN A 160 0.80 -0.03 -6.95
CA GLN A 160 1.99 0.66 -7.45
C GLN A 160 1.88 2.14 -7.06
N LEU A 161 2.96 2.69 -6.54
CA LEU A 161 3.16 4.10 -6.29
C LEU A 161 4.28 4.58 -7.20
N PHE A 162 3.99 5.55 -8.07
CA PHE A 162 5.00 6.17 -8.91
C PHE A 162 5.82 7.17 -8.10
N ILE A 163 7.10 7.32 -8.42
CA ILE A 163 8.02 8.22 -7.70
C ILE A 163 7.49 9.66 -7.62
N SER A 164 7.05 10.24 -8.74
CA SER A 164 6.47 11.59 -8.78
C SER A 164 5.11 11.71 -8.06
N ASP A 165 4.40 10.60 -7.87
CA ASP A 165 3.13 10.59 -7.12
C ASP A 165 3.37 10.58 -5.60
N SER A 166 4.62 10.38 -5.16
CA SER A 166 4.99 10.30 -3.75
C SER A 166 5.25 11.67 -3.12
N SER A 167 5.93 12.57 -3.82
CA SER A 167 6.27 13.91 -3.34
C SER A 167 6.43 14.90 -4.49
N CYS A 168 6.31 16.19 -4.18
CA CYS A 168 6.68 17.27 -5.08
C CYS A 168 8.11 17.78 -4.85
N GLU A 169 8.76 17.37 -3.77
CA GLU A 169 10.07 17.88 -3.36
C GLU A 169 11.21 17.09 -4.02
N PRO A 170 12.14 17.75 -4.75
CA PRO A 170 13.23 17.08 -5.45
C PRO A 170 14.10 16.19 -4.56
N LEU A 171 14.38 16.64 -3.34
CA LEU A 171 15.18 15.90 -2.35
C LEU A 171 14.49 14.62 -1.92
N GLU A 172 13.19 14.66 -1.66
CA GLU A 172 12.42 13.48 -1.27
C GLU A 172 12.33 12.45 -2.39
N LEU A 173 12.24 12.93 -3.64
CA LEU A 173 12.26 12.10 -4.84
C LEU A 173 13.63 11.45 -5.05
N GLN A 174 14.73 12.20 -4.83
CA GLN A 174 16.07 11.65 -4.89
C GLN A 174 16.30 10.57 -3.81
N GLU A 175 15.72 10.76 -2.63
CA GLU A 175 15.78 9.82 -1.51
C GLU A 175 14.64 8.79 -1.50
N PHE A 176 13.93 8.61 -2.61
CA PHE A 176 12.78 7.70 -2.71
C PHE A 176 13.09 6.28 -2.20
N GLN A 177 14.25 5.71 -2.56
CA GLN A 177 14.63 4.37 -2.10
C GLN A 177 15.00 4.30 -0.61
N LYS A 178 15.35 5.43 0.01
CA LYS A 178 15.55 5.52 1.46
C LYS A 178 14.20 5.63 2.17
N HIS A 179 13.28 6.41 1.60
CA HIS A 179 11.93 6.60 2.14
C HIS A 179 11.05 5.37 1.99
N PHE A 180 11.17 4.61 0.91
CA PHE A 180 10.41 3.38 0.67
C PHE A 180 11.35 2.19 0.71
N TYR A 181 11.22 1.37 1.75
CA TYR A 181 11.97 0.13 1.92
C TYR A 181 11.01 -1.04 2.15
N VAL A 182 11.51 -2.25 1.86
CA VAL A 182 10.71 -3.48 1.95
C VAL A 182 10.22 -3.69 3.38
N GLY A 183 8.92 -3.89 3.56
CA GLY A 183 8.24 -4.06 4.84
C GLY A 183 7.68 -2.76 5.44
N LYS A 184 8.00 -1.59 4.86
CA LYS A 184 7.39 -0.31 5.26
C LYS A 184 5.89 -0.31 4.96
N ALA A 185 5.08 0.12 5.93
CA ALA A 185 3.67 0.36 5.74
C ALA A 185 3.44 1.75 5.14
N VAL A 186 2.64 1.82 4.09
CA VAL A 186 2.33 3.07 3.38
C VAL A 186 0.82 3.19 3.26
N ILE A 187 0.32 4.38 3.56
CA ILE A 187 -1.08 4.74 3.42
C ILE A 187 -1.19 5.61 2.17
N GLY A 188 -2.12 5.28 1.29
CA GLY A 188 -2.37 6.05 0.08
C GLY A 188 -3.82 5.97 -0.36
N TYR A 189 -4.17 6.79 -1.34
CA TYR A 189 -5.49 6.84 -1.95
C TYR A 189 -5.45 6.15 -3.31
N VAL A 190 -6.49 5.37 -3.60
CA VAL A 190 -6.61 4.66 -4.88
C VAL A 190 -6.87 5.69 -5.99
N LEU A 191 -5.91 5.86 -6.89
CA LEU A 191 -6.06 6.70 -8.08
C LEU A 191 -6.80 5.96 -9.20
N SER A 192 -6.38 4.72 -9.47
CA SER A 192 -7.01 3.89 -10.49
C SER A 192 -6.96 2.41 -10.10
N TYR A 193 -7.93 1.63 -10.60
CA TYR A 193 -8.04 0.21 -10.32
C TYR A 193 -8.22 -0.60 -11.60
N ARG A 194 -7.21 -1.41 -11.93
CA ARG A 194 -7.28 -2.38 -13.03
C ARG A 194 -7.79 -3.72 -12.52
N LYS A 195 -9.09 -3.98 -12.73
CA LYS A 195 -9.79 -5.21 -12.27
C LYS A 195 -9.12 -6.48 -12.77
N ASP A 196 -8.67 -6.52 -14.03
CA ASP A 196 -8.11 -7.73 -14.65
C ASP A 196 -6.82 -8.24 -13.99
N LYS A 197 -6.00 -7.30 -13.52
CA LYS A 197 -4.69 -7.61 -12.90
C LYS A 197 -4.69 -7.44 -11.38
N THR A 198 -5.86 -7.13 -10.81
CA THR A 198 -6.04 -6.75 -9.40
C THR A 198 -4.96 -5.76 -8.92
N LEU A 199 -4.65 -4.79 -9.78
CA LEU A 199 -3.54 -3.86 -9.59
C LEU A 199 -4.05 -2.42 -9.49
N LEU A 200 -3.73 -1.79 -8.37
CA LEU A 200 -4.08 -0.43 -8.00
C LEU A 200 -2.92 0.52 -8.32
N ARG A 201 -3.23 1.76 -8.72
CA ARG A 201 -2.29 2.88 -8.65
C ARG A 201 -2.63 3.71 -7.43
N LEU A 202 -1.65 4.03 -6.59
CA LEU A 202 -1.83 4.81 -5.38
C LEU A 202 -1.14 6.17 -5.50
N VAL A 203 -1.70 7.15 -4.82
CA VAL A 203 -1.13 8.48 -4.54
C VAL A 203 -1.10 8.70 -3.04
N LEU A 204 -0.13 9.46 -2.51
CA LEU A 204 -0.04 9.69 -1.05
C LEU A 204 -0.96 10.81 -0.56
N HIS A 205 -1.33 11.70 -1.46
CA HIS A 205 -2.24 12.82 -1.19
C HIS A 205 -3.66 12.47 -1.63
N PRO A 206 -4.69 12.97 -0.94
CA PRO A 206 -6.06 12.77 -1.39
C PRO A 206 -6.20 13.37 -2.80
N PRO A 207 -6.68 12.59 -3.79
CA PRO A 207 -6.93 13.16 -5.11
C PRO A 207 -7.95 14.28 -4.95
N ARG A 208 -7.65 15.46 -5.54
CA ARG A 208 -8.64 16.53 -5.62
C ARG A 208 -9.83 15.97 -6.41
N ALA A 209 -11.05 16.11 -5.88
CA ALA A 209 -12.23 15.75 -6.65
C ALA A 209 -12.16 16.50 -7.99
N PRO A 210 -12.51 15.89 -9.13
CA PRO A 210 -12.54 16.61 -10.40
C PRO A 210 -13.51 17.79 -10.22
N ILE A 211 -12.96 18.99 -10.08
CA ILE A 211 -13.74 20.21 -10.14
C ILE A 211 -14.19 20.27 -11.60
N GLY A 212 -15.46 19.94 -11.84
CA GLY A 212 -16.06 20.01 -13.16
C GLY A 212 -15.91 21.41 -13.72
N ARG A 213 -14.92 21.63 -14.60
CA ARG A 213 -14.98 22.73 -15.55
C ARG A 213 -15.93 22.29 -16.66
N TYR A 214 -17.06 23.00 -16.70
CA TYR A 214 -18.31 22.71 -17.42
C TYR A 214 -19.16 21.60 -16.80
N GLY A 215 -20.41 21.97 -16.46
CA GLY A 215 -21.45 21.13 -15.88
C GLY A 215 -21.84 19.95 -16.77
N SER A 216 -20.99 18.93 -16.80
CA SER A 216 -21.41 17.57 -17.01
C SER A 216 -20.70 16.75 -15.96
N GLU A 217 -21.50 16.21 -15.04
CA GLU A 217 -21.10 15.07 -14.24
C GLU A 217 -20.44 14.08 -15.19
N VAL A 218 -19.12 13.87 -15.04
CA VAL A 218 -18.52 12.64 -15.56
C VAL A 218 -19.06 11.56 -14.65
N MET A 219 -20.31 11.17 -14.90
CA MET A 219 -20.76 9.84 -14.59
C MET A 219 -19.77 8.94 -15.30
N ILE A 220 -18.96 8.22 -14.53
CA ILE A 220 -18.26 7.04 -15.02
C ILE A 220 -19.38 6.04 -15.31
N ASP A 221 -20.05 6.25 -16.44
CA ASP A 221 -21.05 5.35 -16.97
C ASP A 221 -20.26 4.13 -17.42
N ASN A 222 -20.45 3.01 -16.72
CA ASN A 222 -19.73 1.74 -16.93
C ASN A 222 -20.03 1.09 -18.30
N ASN A 223 -20.55 1.86 -19.27
CA ASN A 223 -21.08 1.39 -20.53
C ASN A 223 -20.58 2.17 -21.78
N LYS A 224 -19.54 3.01 -21.66
CA LYS A 224 -18.82 3.54 -22.83
C LYS A 224 -17.41 2.95 -22.88
N GLN A 225 -17.16 2.16 -23.92
CA GLN A 225 -15.93 1.39 -24.16
C GLN A 225 -14.71 2.22 -24.60
N ASP A 226 -14.77 3.55 -24.61
CA ASP A 226 -13.68 4.38 -25.16
C ASP A 226 -13.16 5.43 -24.16
N ILE A 227 -12.81 5.01 -22.94
CA ILE A 227 -11.92 5.81 -22.09
C ILE A 227 -10.49 5.49 -22.51
N VAL A 228 -9.85 6.43 -23.20
CA VAL A 228 -8.43 6.32 -23.57
C VAL A 228 -7.62 6.19 -22.27
N PRO A 229 -6.69 5.23 -22.14
CA PRO A 229 -5.93 4.99 -20.91
C PRO A 229 -5.24 6.23 -20.32
N ASN A 230 -4.92 7.20 -21.18
CA ASN A 230 -4.26 8.46 -20.80
C ASN A 230 -5.16 9.40 -19.97
N ASP A 231 -6.48 9.34 -20.15
CA ASP A 231 -7.43 10.25 -19.49
C ASP A 231 -7.53 9.95 -17.98
N ILE A 232 -7.37 8.67 -17.59
CA ILE A 232 -7.37 8.23 -16.17
C ILE A 232 -6.11 8.69 -15.44
N ASP A 233 -4.97 8.63 -16.13
CA ASP A 233 -3.68 8.99 -15.53
C ASP A 233 -3.54 10.50 -15.30
N ILE A 234 -4.32 11.35 -15.99
CA ILE A 234 -4.30 12.81 -15.85
C ILE A 234 -5.47 13.33 -15.00
N ALA A 235 -6.51 12.53 -14.74
CA ALA A 235 -7.72 12.96 -14.04
C ALA A 235 -7.49 13.54 -12.62
N HIS A 236 -6.36 13.24 -11.99
CA HIS A 236 -6.00 13.75 -10.66
C HIS A 236 -5.10 14.98 -10.69
N ILE A 237 -4.67 15.39 -11.88
CA ILE A 237 -3.74 16.50 -12.10
C ILE A 237 -4.57 17.69 -12.58
N CYS A 238 -4.51 18.79 -11.84
CA CYS A 238 -5.22 20.03 -12.14
C CYS A 238 -4.25 21.15 -12.50
N GLU A 239 -4.75 22.16 -13.23
CA GLU A 239 -4.07 23.45 -13.35
C GLU A 239 -3.78 24.01 -11.96
N GLU A 240 -2.64 24.68 -11.82
CA GLU A 240 -2.10 25.22 -10.57
C GLU A 240 -1.62 24.17 -9.55
N ASP A 241 -1.71 22.87 -9.85
CA ASP A 241 -1.11 21.83 -9.01
C ASP A 241 0.42 21.91 -9.05
N ILE A 242 1.03 21.55 -7.93
CA ILE A 242 2.48 21.43 -7.80
C ILE A 242 2.83 19.95 -7.83
N VAL A 243 3.70 19.60 -8.76
CA VAL A 243 4.09 18.22 -9.05
C VAL A 243 5.60 18.07 -9.06
N GLY A 244 6.07 16.91 -8.61
CA GLY A 244 7.45 16.51 -8.73
C GLY A 244 7.71 15.91 -10.10
N GLY A 245 8.74 16.36 -10.79
CA GLY A 245 9.07 15.90 -12.14
C GLY A 245 10.53 15.50 -12.27
N ARG A 246 10.82 14.61 -13.22
CA ARG A 246 12.19 14.26 -13.61
C ARG A 246 12.50 14.84 -14.98
N ILE A 247 13.58 15.59 -15.13
CA ILE A 247 14.01 16.13 -16.42
C ILE A 247 14.34 14.97 -17.35
N SER A 248 13.53 14.79 -18.39
CA SER A 248 13.72 13.73 -19.38
C SER A 248 14.63 14.18 -20.51
N LYS A 249 14.57 15.46 -20.89
CA LYS A 249 15.37 16.01 -21.99
C LYS A 249 15.49 17.53 -21.86
N ILE A 250 16.66 18.04 -22.24
CA ILE A 250 16.93 19.48 -22.34
C ILE A 250 17.02 19.86 -23.81
N TYR A 251 16.24 20.84 -24.25
CA TYR A 251 16.31 21.36 -25.62
C TYR A 251 17.11 22.67 -25.63
N PRO A 252 18.32 22.70 -26.21
CA PRO A 252 19.17 23.88 -26.16
C PRO A 252 18.57 25.06 -26.92
N GLY A 253 19.02 26.27 -26.57
CA GLY A 253 18.46 27.51 -27.11
C GLY A 253 17.11 27.83 -26.49
N VAL A 254 16.10 28.14 -27.31
CA VAL A 254 14.74 28.50 -26.84
C VAL A 254 13.82 27.30 -26.61
N GLY A 255 14.35 26.08 -26.70
CA GLY A 255 13.55 24.85 -26.68
C GLY A 255 13.01 24.44 -25.31
N GLY A 256 13.58 24.96 -24.21
CA GLY A 256 13.12 24.69 -22.85
C GLY A 256 13.44 23.27 -22.35
N LEU A 257 12.62 22.76 -21.43
CA LEU A 257 12.81 21.46 -20.78
C LEU A 257 11.61 20.54 -21.03
N LEU A 258 11.88 19.23 -21.12
CA LEU A 258 10.86 18.19 -21.08
C LEU A 258 10.97 17.46 -19.75
N VAL A 259 9.91 17.50 -18.95
CA VAL A 259 9.87 16.95 -17.60
C VAL A 259 8.84 15.82 -17.54
N LYS A 260 9.26 14.64 -17.09
CA LYS A 260 8.38 13.49 -16.85
C LYS A 260 7.77 13.62 -15.46
N ILE A 261 6.45 13.79 -15.39
CA ILE A 261 5.70 13.97 -14.13
C ILE A 261 4.83 12.74 -13.79
N GLY A 262 4.69 11.80 -14.72
CA GLY A 262 3.94 10.56 -14.51
C GLY A 262 4.47 9.41 -15.37
N PRO A 263 3.84 8.23 -15.27
CA PRO A 263 4.25 7.04 -16.02
C PRO A 263 4.33 7.25 -17.55
N THR A 264 3.30 7.91 -18.09
CA THR A 264 3.15 8.23 -19.51
C THR A 264 2.99 9.74 -19.76
N ILE A 265 3.20 10.55 -18.72
CA ILE A 265 2.87 11.98 -18.71
C ILE A 265 4.16 12.79 -18.71
N TYR A 266 4.26 13.68 -19.70
CA TYR A 266 5.36 14.62 -19.86
C TYR A 266 4.81 16.03 -19.97
N GLY A 267 5.44 16.96 -19.26
CA GLY A 267 5.17 18.38 -19.38
C GLY A 267 6.36 19.13 -19.97
N ARG A 268 6.07 20.25 -20.64
CA ARG A 268 7.06 21.12 -21.25
C ARG A 268 7.24 22.35 -20.37
N VAL A 269 8.47 22.70 -20.05
CA VAL A 269 8.79 23.98 -19.43
C VAL A 269 9.37 24.87 -20.52
N HIS A 270 8.71 25.99 -20.80
CA HIS A 270 9.24 26.95 -21.77
C HIS A 270 10.46 27.67 -21.20
N PHE A 271 11.37 28.15 -22.04
CA PHE A 271 12.60 28.84 -21.62
C PHE A 271 12.33 30.03 -20.70
N THR A 272 11.21 30.73 -20.90
CA THR A 272 10.80 31.87 -20.05
C THR A 272 10.24 31.45 -18.70
N GLU A 273 9.77 30.21 -18.56
CA GLU A 273 9.11 29.68 -17.36
C GLU A 273 10.11 28.98 -16.42
N ILE A 274 11.41 29.17 -16.62
CA ILE A 274 12.46 28.55 -15.81
C ILE A 274 12.80 29.43 -14.60
N HIS A 275 13.01 30.73 -14.82
CA HIS A 275 13.35 31.69 -13.77
C HIS A 275 12.40 32.89 -13.79
N ASP A 276 12.26 33.51 -12.62
CA ASP A 276 11.50 34.75 -12.45
C ASP A 276 12.24 35.94 -13.07
N MET A 277 13.57 35.95 -12.96
CA MET A 277 14.44 36.99 -13.50
C MET A 277 15.13 36.50 -14.76
N TRP A 278 15.51 37.45 -15.63
CA TRP A 278 16.28 37.12 -16.83
C TRP A 278 17.67 36.57 -16.46
N VAL A 279 17.98 35.40 -17.01
CA VAL A 279 19.28 34.73 -16.89
C VAL A 279 19.77 34.42 -18.30
N PRO A 280 21.05 34.70 -18.64
CA PRO A 280 21.59 34.47 -20.00
C PRO A 280 21.50 33.01 -20.47
N ASP A 281 21.70 32.05 -19.56
CA ASP A 281 21.59 30.61 -19.84
C ASP A 281 20.86 29.91 -18.67
N PRO A 282 19.52 29.91 -18.66
CA PRO A 282 18.72 29.29 -17.61
C PRO A 282 18.76 27.75 -17.66
N LEU A 283 19.24 27.17 -18.76
CA LEU A 283 19.29 25.72 -18.94
C LEU A 283 20.56 25.10 -18.34
N SER A 284 21.63 25.88 -18.17
CA SER A 284 22.94 25.37 -17.72
C SER A 284 22.95 24.79 -16.31
N GLN A 285 21.98 25.17 -15.47
CA GLN A 285 21.90 24.68 -14.09
C GLN A 285 21.22 23.31 -13.97
N TYR A 286 20.62 22.81 -15.04
CA TYR A 286 19.86 21.57 -15.04
C TYR A 286 20.57 20.46 -15.77
N SER A 287 20.39 19.24 -15.28
CA SER A 287 20.92 18.02 -15.90
C SER A 287 19.82 17.03 -16.25
N GLU A 288 20.03 16.24 -17.30
CA GLU A 288 19.09 15.16 -17.65
C GLU A 288 19.06 14.11 -16.53
N GLY A 289 17.85 13.76 -16.11
CA GLY A 289 17.59 12.82 -15.03
C GLY A 289 17.46 13.45 -13.65
N GLU A 290 17.68 14.76 -13.50
CA GLU A 290 17.48 15.50 -12.25
C GLU A 290 16.00 15.66 -11.90
N PHE A 291 15.70 15.76 -10.60
CA PHE A 291 14.34 16.02 -10.11
C PHE A 291 14.11 17.51 -9.93
N VAL A 292 12.93 17.98 -10.32
CA VAL A 292 12.51 19.37 -10.26
C VAL A 292 11.08 19.47 -9.74
N LYS A 293 10.82 20.50 -8.94
CA LYS A 293 9.46 20.86 -8.53
C LYS A 293 8.88 21.76 -9.61
N CYS A 294 7.67 21.44 -10.08
CA CYS A 294 7.02 22.14 -11.17
C CYS A 294 5.61 22.56 -10.77
N LYS A 295 5.16 23.73 -11.22
CA LYS A 295 3.75 24.11 -11.20
C LYS A 295 3.13 23.89 -12.57
N ILE A 296 1.91 23.39 -12.59
CA ILE A 296 1.14 23.16 -13.82
C ILE A 296 0.46 24.46 -14.21
N LEU A 297 0.77 24.99 -15.39
CA LEU A 297 0.15 26.20 -15.92
C LEU A 297 -1.10 25.87 -16.73
N GLU A 298 -0.96 24.97 -17.70
CA GLU A 298 -2.02 24.65 -18.64
C GLU A 298 -2.00 23.16 -19.00
N ILE A 299 -3.20 22.57 -19.14
CA ILE A 299 -3.39 21.21 -19.65
C ILE A 299 -4.24 21.29 -20.91
N SER A 300 -3.60 21.24 -22.08
CA SER A 300 -4.28 21.33 -23.37
C SER A 300 -4.36 19.95 -24.03
N ARG A 301 -5.49 19.64 -24.68
CA ARG A 301 -5.62 18.41 -25.47
C ARG A 301 -5.31 18.71 -26.94
N SER A 302 -4.27 18.09 -27.47
CA SER A 302 -3.92 18.22 -28.88
C SER A 302 -4.98 17.56 -29.77
N VAL A 303 -5.09 18.03 -31.02
CA VAL A 303 -6.00 17.49 -32.05
C VAL A 303 -5.77 15.97 -32.28
N ARG A 304 -4.56 15.47 -32.00
CA ARG A 304 -4.21 14.04 -32.09
C ARG A 304 -4.60 13.22 -30.84
N GLY A 305 -5.27 13.82 -29.86
CA GLY A 305 -5.68 13.16 -28.62
C GLY A 305 -4.61 13.11 -27.52
N ASN A 306 -3.38 13.57 -27.80
CA ASN A 306 -2.31 13.65 -26.80
C ASN A 306 -2.48 14.89 -25.91
N TYR A 307 -2.21 14.73 -24.62
CA TYR A 307 -2.17 15.85 -23.70
C TYR A 307 -0.83 16.59 -23.81
N GLN A 308 -0.92 17.91 -23.89
CA GLN A 308 0.21 18.82 -23.76
C GLN A 308 0.04 19.54 -22.42
N ILE A 309 1.02 19.34 -21.54
CA ILE A 309 1.03 19.98 -20.23
C ILE A 309 2.15 20.99 -20.25
N ASP A 310 1.83 22.24 -19.97
CA ASP A 310 2.81 23.31 -19.85
C ASP A 310 3.07 23.56 -18.36
N LEU A 311 4.36 23.56 -18.03
CA LEU A 311 4.88 23.59 -16.67
C LEU A 311 5.73 24.84 -16.47
N SER A 312 5.81 25.29 -15.22
CA SER A 312 6.71 26.35 -14.79
C SER A 312 7.58 25.91 -13.62
N LEU A 313 8.84 26.34 -13.65
CA LEU A 313 9.82 26.15 -12.57
C LEU A 313 10.05 27.45 -11.79
N ARG A 314 9.34 28.53 -12.14
CA ARG A 314 9.40 29.83 -11.46
C ARG A 314 9.09 29.69 -9.97
N LEU A 315 9.97 30.22 -9.13
CA LEU A 315 9.85 30.13 -7.67
C LEU A 315 8.84 31.13 -7.11
N SER A 316 8.58 32.23 -7.83
CA SER A 316 7.57 33.23 -7.45
C SER A 316 6.14 32.72 -7.47
N LEU A 317 5.89 31.56 -8.09
CA LEU A 317 4.55 30.98 -8.16
C LEU A 317 4.15 30.40 -6.80
N ASP A 318 2.88 30.62 -6.44
CA ASP A 318 2.35 30.17 -5.15
C ASP A 318 2.57 28.66 -4.91
N GLY A 319 3.10 28.34 -3.73
CA GLY A 319 3.48 27.00 -3.27
C GLY A 319 4.79 26.41 -3.83
N MET A 320 5.49 27.10 -4.74
CA MET A 320 6.80 26.64 -5.25
C MET A 320 7.95 26.85 -4.25
N LEU A 321 7.82 27.84 -3.36
CA LEU A 321 8.77 28.06 -2.26
C LEU A 321 8.72 26.90 -1.26
N ASN A 322 9.90 26.45 -0.83
CA ASN A 322 10.02 25.48 0.26
C ASN A 322 9.55 26.17 1.55
N GLN A 323 8.70 25.52 2.35
CA GLN A 323 8.21 26.06 3.63
C GLN A 323 9.29 26.24 4.71
N ASN A 324 10.58 26.21 4.35
CA ASN A 324 11.73 26.34 5.25
C ASN A 324 12.45 27.70 5.17
N SER A 325 11.83 28.75 4.63
CA SER A 325 12.44 30.09 4.57
C SER A 325 11.59 31.21 5.18
N VAL A 326 10.73 30.89 6.15
CA VAL A 326 10.05 31.90 6.97
C VAL A 326 10.42 31.65 8.43
N ASP A 327 11.65 32.01 8.77
CA ASP A 327 12.13 32.34 10.12
C ASP A 327 13.61 32.66 9.95
N LEU A 328 13.94 33.92 9.61
CA LEU A 328 15.23 34.60 9.84
C LEU A 328 15.23 35.95 9.11
N SER A 329 14.34 36.85 9.51
CA SER A 329 14.58 38.30 9.45
C SER A 329 13.38 39.02 10.04
N ASP A 330 13.43 39.29 11.34
CA ASP A 330 12.88 40.52 11.95
C ASP A 330 13.44 40.59 13.37
N ASP A 331 14.62 41.19 13.49
CA ASP A 331 15.15 41.81 14.72
C ASP A 331 16.36 42.67 14.33
N VAL A 332 16.10 43.91 13.86
CA VAL A 332 16.94 45.10 14.10
C VAL A 332 16.05 46.33 14.19
#